data_AF-A0A919LWU7-F1
#
_entry.id   AF-A0A919LWU7-F1
#
_cell.length_a   1.000
_cell.length_b   1.000
_cell.length_c   1.000
_cell.angle_alpha   90.00
_cell.angle_beta   90.00
_cell.angle_gamma   90.00
#
_symmetry.space_group_name_H-M   'P 1'
#
loop_
_entity.id
_entity.type
_entity.pdbx_description
1 polymer ?
#
loop_
_entity_poly.entity_id
_entity_poly.type
_entity_poly.pdbx_seq_one_letter_code
_entity_poly.pdbx_strand_id
1 'polypeptide(L)' 'MHSKGFPTPLSTLDSALTLFADPFYQDGPNDMGIGWNVLASLQRVAVGFTGGAGGHSAGVFDRPFAVLRPHV' A
#
# COMPACT_ATOMS: atom_id res chain seq x y z
N MET A 1 -6.28 -20.04 23.80
CA MET A 1 -7.21 -19.89 22.66
C MET A 1 -7.49 -18.40 22.49
N HIS A 2 -6.73 -17.72 21.61
CA HIS A 2 -6.87 -16.29 21.33
C HIS A 2 -7.64 -16.08 20.03
N SER A 3 -8.94 -16.35 20.04
CA SER A 3 -9.83 -15.75 19.05
C SER A 3 -10.08 -14.32 19.50
N LYS A 4 -9.17 -13.40 19.14
CA LYS A 4 -9.53 -11.97 19.10
C LYS A 4 -10.70 -11.89 18.14
N GLY A 5 -11.91 -11.82 18.70
CA GLY A 5 -13.14 -11.75 17.93
C GLY A 5 -13.03 -10.64 16.90
N PHE A 6 -13.67 -10.83 15.75
CA PHE A 6 -13.64 -9.83 14.69
C PHE A 6 -13.96 -8.45 15.26
N PRO A 7 -13.15 -7.42 14.95
CA PRO A 7 -13.41 -6.07 15.41
C PRO A 7 -14.84 -5.68 14.99
N THR A 8 -15.54 -4.99 15.88
CA THR A 8 -16.88 -4.51 15.54
C THR A 8 -16.78 -3.59 14.31
N PRO A 9 -17.84 -3.52 13.47
CA PRO A 9 -17.83 -2.66 12.29
C PRO A 9 -17.49 -1.20 12.61
N LEU A 10 -17.95 -0.71 13.77
CA LEU A 10 -17.62 0.63 14.30
C LEU A 10 -16.13 0.80 14.60
N SER A 11 -15.49 -0.17 15.26
CA SER A 11 -14.05 -0.11 15.56
C SER A 11 -13.20 -0.20 14.29
N THR A 12 -13.65 -0.97 13.31
CA THR A 12 -13.01 -1.05 11.99
C THR A 12 -13.14 0.29 11.25
N LEU A 13 -14.29 0.95 11.33
CA LEU A 13 -14.52 2.26 10.71
C LEU A 13 -13.62 3.34 11.32
N ASP A 14 -13.52 3.39 12.65
CA ASP A 14 -12.66 4.33 13.36
C ASP A 14 -11.18 4.20 12.93
N SER A 15 -10.71 2.95 12.79
CA SER A 15 -9.37 2.65 12.28
C SER A 15 -9.20 3.07 10.80
N ALA A 16 -10.22 2.83 9.98
CA ALA A 16 -10.21 3.24 8.58
C ALA A 16 -10.13 4.77 8.45
N LEU A 17 -10.88 5.52 9.25
CA LEU A 17 -10.84 6.98 9.25
C LEU A 17 -9.44 7.51 9.55
N THR A 18 -8.73 6.90 10.50
CA THR A 18 -7.34 7.26 10.80
C THR A 18 -6.39 6.96 9.64
N LEU A 19 -6.53 5.78 9.01
CA LEU A 19 -5.68 5.38 7.87
C LEU A 19 -5.94 6.20 6.60
N PHE A 20 -7.17 6.66 6.42
CA PHE A 20 -7.58 7.47 5.27
C PHE A 20 -7.60 8.97 5.57
N ALA A 21 -7.14 9.42 6.75
CA ALA A 21 -7.09 10.83 7.11
C ALA A 21 -6.15 11.60 6.16
N ASP A 22 -4.95 11.07 5.93
CA ASP A 22 -3.95 11.63 5.02
C ASP A 22 -3.48 10.57 4.01
N PRO A 23 -4.31 10.18 3.03
CA PRO A 23 -4.04 9.02 2.20
C PRO A 23 -2.82 9.19 1.28
N PHE A 24 -2.33 10.41 1.04
CA PHE A 24 -1.22 10.71 0.13
C PHE A 24 0.00 11.34 0.82
N TYR A 25 0.14 11.22 2.14
CA TYR A 25 1.34 11.73 2.82
C TYR A 25 2.61 11.02 2.31
N GLN A 26 3.75 11.71 2.40
CA GLN A 26 5.06 11.18 2.00
C GLN A 26 6.13 11.70 2.95
N ASP A 27 6.28 11.01 4.09
CA ASP A 27 7.18 11.42 5.17
C ASP A 27 8.57 10.76 5.05
N GLY A 28 8.72 9.77 4.17
CA GLY A 28 10.01 9.20 3.84
C GLY A 28 9.95 8.09 2.79
N PRO A 29 11.10 7.44 2.49
CA PRO A 29 11.17 6.39 1.49
C PRO A 29 10.36 5.12 1.81
N ASN A 30 9.98 4.92 3.07
CA ASN A 30 9.23 3.74 3.54
C ASN A 30 7.92 4.11 4.27
N ASP A 31 7.69 5.40 4.53
CA ASP A 31 6.48 5.91 5.18
C ASP A 31 5.72 6.79 4.18
N MET A 32 4.82 6.13 3.45
CA MET A 32 3.95 6.77 2.47
C MET A 32 2.51 6.36 2.75
N GLY A 33 1.59 7.29 2.52
CA GLY A 33 0.16 7.02 2.64
C GLY A 33 -0.32 5.90 1.71
N ILE A 34 -1.36 5.19 2.14
CA ILE A 34 -1.93 4.04 1.40
C ILE A 34 -2.48 4.43 0.02
N GLY A 35 -2.84 5.70 -0.17
CA GLY A 35 -3.39 6.26 -1.40
C GLY A 35 -2.46 6.11 -2.60
N TRP A 36 -1.13 6.21 -2.42
CA TRP A 36 -0.17 6.02 -3.52
C TRP A 36 -0.17 4.57 -4.05
N ASN A 37 -0.30 3.59 -3.16
CA ASN A 37 -0.40 2.18 -3.54
C ASN A 37 -1.72 1.85 -4.24
N VAL A 38 -2.81 2.43 -3.73
CA VAL A 38 -4.14 2.28 -4.35
C VAL A 38 -4.17 2.95 -5.72
N LEU A 39 -3.63 4.15 -5.85
CA LEU A 39 -3.53 4.87 -7.11
C LEU A 39 -2.67 4.12 -8.14
N ALA A 40 -1.51 3.60 -7.74
CA ALA A 40 -0.67 2.79 -8.62
C ALA A 40 -1.40 1.52 -9.11
N SER A 41 -2.19 0.88 -8.23
CA SER A 41 -3.00 -0.28 -8.58
C SER A 41 -4.13 0.09 -9.55
N LEU A 42 -4.83 1.21 -9.29
CA LEU A 42 -5.89 1.73 -10.15
C LEU A 42 -5.34 2.15 -11.52
N GLN A 43 -4.17 2.78 -11.56
CA GLN A 43 -3.47 3.11 -12.81
C GLN A 43 -3.15 1.83 -13.60
N ARG A 44 -2.63 0.78 -12.95
CA ARG A 44 -2.38 -0.51 -13.61
C ARG A 44 -3.66 -1.11 -14.20
N VAL A 45 -4.76 -1.07 -13.45
CA VAL A 45 -6.08 -1.54 -13.92
C VAL A 45 -6.56 -0.70 -15.10
N ALA A 46 -6.54 0.63 -14.98
CA ALA A 46 -6.95 1.54 -16.04
C ALA A 46 -6.16 1.30 -17.34
N VAL A 47 -4.84 1.13 -17.24
CA VAL A 47 -3.96 0.78 -18.37
C VAL A 47 -4.32 -0.58 -18.99
N GLY A 48 -4.61 -1.59 -18.16
CA GLY A 48 -5.06 -2.90 -18.62
C GLY A 48 -6.41 -2.89 -19.33
N PHE A 49 -7.34 -2.03 -18.89
CA PHE A 49 -8.67 -1.89 -19.48
C PHE A 49 -8.70 -1.00 -20.74
N THR A 50 -7.79 -0.03 -20.87
CA THR A 50 -7.73 0.88 -22.04
C THR A 50 -6.91 0.35 -23.21
N GLY A 51 -6.39 -0.89 -23.13
CA GLY A 51 -5.73 -1.59 -24.25
C GLY A 51 -4.35 -1.03 -24.64
N GLY A 52 -3.82 -0.05 -23.91
CA GLY A 52 -2.59 0.67 -24.24
C GLY A 52 -1.40 0.21 -23.41
N ALA A 53 -0.50 -0.52 -24.05
CA ALA A 53 0.81 -0.92 -23.54
C ALA A 53 1.63 0.25 -22.96
N GLY A 54 2.36 0.00 -21.87
CA GLY A 54 3.43 0.87 -21.39
C GLY A 54 3.46 1.15 -19.89
N GLY A 55 3.36 0.12 -19.03
CA GLY A 55 3.57 0.28 -17.59
C GLY A 55 5.05 0.39 -17.23
N HIS A 56 5.64 1.58 -17.34
CA HIS A 56 6.90 1.86 -16.66
C HIS A 56 6.62 2.03 -15.17
N SER A 57 6.72 0.93 -14.43
CA SER A 57 6.70 0.88 -12.97
C SER A 57 8.00 1.47 -12.40
N ALA A 58 8.27 2.75 -12.65
CA ALA A 58 9.42 3.43 -12.07
C ALA A 58 9.05 3.91 -10.65
N GLY A 59 9.42 3.12 -9.64
CA GLY A 59 9.60 3.67 -8.30
C GLY A 59 9.23 2.80 -7.10
N VAL A 60 8.40 1.76 -7.25
CA VAL A 60 8.02 0.93 -6.08
C VAL A 60 8.88 -0.34 -5.90
N PHE A 61 9.83 -0.59 -6.80
CA PHE A 61 10.70 -1.79 -6.79
C PHE A 61 12.21 -1.49 -6.79
N ASP A 62 12.64 -0.23 -6.63
CA ASP A 62 14.07 0.12 -6.58
C ASP A 62 14.64 0.16 -5.15
N ARG A 63 13.85 -0.18 -4.13
CA ARG A 63 14.42 -0.47 -2.81
C ARG A 63 14.76 -1.96 -2.79
N PRO A 64 16.04 -2.35 -2.87
CA PRO A 64 16.42 -3.75 -2.88
C PRO A 64 15.88 -4.38 -1.61
N PHE A 65 15.09 -5.44 -1.76
CA PHE A 65 14.77 -6.36 -0.69
C PHE A 65 16.08 -6.94 -0.18
N ALA A 66 16.75 -6.21 0.72
CA ALA A 66 17.81 -6.74 1.54
C ALA A 66 17.14 -7.73 2.49
N VAL A 67 16.94 -8.94 1.97
CA VAL A 67 17.11 -10.18 2.73
C VAL A 67 18.21 -9.89 3.72
N LEU A 68 17.86 -9.79 5.01
CA LEU A 68 18.86 -9.88 6.06
C LEU A 68 19.62 -11.18 5.77
N ARG A 69 20.89 -11.06 5.34
CA ARG A 69 21.85 -12.15 5.50
C ARG A 69 22.09 -12.22 7.00
N PRO A 70 21.63 -13.25 7.72
CA PRO A 70 22.12 -13.48 9.07
C PRO A 70 23.55 -14.01 8.89
N HIS A 71 24.52 -13.20 9.29
CA HIS A 71 25.84 -13.72 9.61
C HIS A 71 25.71 -14.62 10.84
N VAL A 72 25.73 -15.94 10.60
CA VAL A 72 26.26 -16.94 11.53
C VAL A 72 27.21 -17.84 10.77
#